data_AF-A0A7S3MZH1-F1
#
_entry.id   AF-A0A7S3MZH1-F1
#
_cell.length_a   1.000
_cell.length_b   1.000
_cell.length_c   1.000
_cell.angle_alpha   90.00
_cell.angle_beta   90.00
_cell.angle_gamma   90.00
#
_symmetry.space_group_name_H-M   'P 1'
#
loop_
_entity.id
_entity.type
_entity.pdbx_description
1 polymer ?
#
loop_
_entity_poly.entity_id
_entity_poly.type
_entity_poly.pdbx_seq_one_letter_code
_entity_poly.pdbx_strand_id
1 'polypeptide(L)'
;RMLQLNCKAQNYAWGKLGEDSLVGRIHLKNSNDDAAAIKDTPFAEFWMGDHPNGPSQVLIDKENTHLASVIGDNEFLEKHHGQAVPISALFQLNPAKFLGEKYLTHFPEEGKKCQLAYLFKVLSVRTA
;
A
#
# COMPACT_ATOMS: atom_id res chain seq x y z
N ARG A 1 0.62 17.17 1.59
CA ARG A 1 0.83 16.53 0.26
C ARG A 1 0.29 15.10 0.37
N MET A 2 -0.36 14.57 -0.66
CA MET A 2 -1.02 13.24 -0.62
C MET A 2 -0.53 12.33 -1.75
N LEU A 3 -0.28 11.07 -1.46
CA LEU A 3 0.01 10.04 -2.46
C LEU A 3 -1.07 8.96 -2.38
N GLN A 4 -1.60 8.56 -3.53
CA GLN A 4 -2.53 7.45 -3.59
C GLN A 4 -1.75 6.14 -3.46
N LEU A 5 -2.23 5.27 -2.55
CA LEU A 5 -1.66 3.94 -2.35
C LEU A 5 -2.50 2.89 -3.08
N ASN A 6 -1.83 2.00 -3.80
CA ASN A 6 -2.39 0.71 -4.18
C ASN A 6 -2.06 -0.31 -3.08
N CYS A 7 -3.08 -0.90 -2.48
CA CYS A 7 -2.96 -1.69 -1.25
C CYS A 7 -3.42 -3.13 -1.49
N LYS A 8 -2.95 -4.07 -0.67
CA LYS A 8 -3.10 -5.50 -0.93
C LYS A 8 -4.35 -6.06 -0.25
N ALA A 9 -5.22 -6.71 -1.02
CA ALA A 9 -6.23 -7.62 -0.48
C ALA A 9 -5.61 -9.01 -0.21
N GLN A 10 -5.97 -9.61 0.92
CA GLN A 10 -5.60 -10.96 1.32
C GLN A 10 -6.82 -11.88 1.24
N ASN A 11 -6.64 -13.02 0.57
CA ASN A 11 -7.73 -13.93 0.22
C ASN A 11 -7.81 -15.17 1.13
N TYR A 12 -7.84 -14.94 2.44
CA TYR A 12 -7.95 -16.05 3.40
C TYR A 12 -9.36 -16.66 3.38
N ALA A 13 -9.45 -17.97 3.56
CA ALA A 13 -10.69 -18.74 3.42
C ALA A 13 -11.86 -18.27 4.33
N TRP A 14 -11.54 -17.62 5.44
CA TRP A 14 -12.53 -17.07 6.39
C TRP A 14 -13.18 -15.76 5.92
N GLY A 15 -12.69 -15.16 4.83
CA GLY A 15 -13.21 -13.92 4.27
C GLY A 15 -14.61 -14.07 3.64
N LYS A 16 -15.35 -12.97 3.56
CA LYS A 16 -16.58 -12.90 2.74
C LYS A 16 -16.24 -13.01 1.25
N LEU A 17 -17.15 -13.56 0.46
CA LEU A 17 -16.92 -13.79 -0.97
C LEU A 17 -17.24 -12.53 -1.80
N GLY A 18 -16.47 -12.32 -2.87
CA GLY A 18 -16.75 -11.31 -3.90
C GLY A 18 -17.19 -9.95 -3.33
N GLU A 19 -18.28 -9.42 -3.88
CA GLU A 19 -18.83 -8.10 -3.50
C GLU A 19 -19.57 -8.08 -2.16
N ASP A 20 -19.91 -9.23 -1.58
CA ASP A 20 -20.44 -9.29 -0.21
C ASP A 20 -19.38 -8.84 0.80
N SER A 21 -18.10 -8.93 0.42
CA SER A 21 -16.98 -8.42 1.18
C SER A 21 -16.75 -6.92 0.96
N LEU A 22 -16.63 -6.15 2.05
CA LEU A 22 -16.15 -4.76 1.93
C LEU A 22 -14.75 -4.71 1.29
N VAL A 23 -13.89 -5.67 1.63
CA VAL A 23 -12.56 -5.79 1.03
C VAL A 23 -12.66 -6.11 -0.47
N GLY A 24 -13.59 -6.98 -0.88
CA GLY A 24 -13.84 -7.27 -2.30
C GLY A 24 -14.34 -6.06 -3.08
N ARG A 25 -15.24 -5.26 -2.50
CA ARG A 25 -15.68 -3.99 -3.12
C ARG A 25 -14.57 -2.95 -3.20
N ILE A 26 -13.68 -2.88 -2.20
CA ILE A 26 -12.49 -2.02 -2.26
C ILE A 26 -11.55 -2.51 -3.36
N HIS A 27 -11.33 -3.81 -3.47
CA HIS A 27 -10.49 -4.43 -4.51
C HIS A 27 -10.97 -4.06 -5.91
N LEU A 28 -12.27 -4.23 -6.21
CA LEU A 28 -12.84 -3.84 -7.52
C LEU A 28 -12.66 -2.36 -7.87
N LYS A 29 -12.66 -1.48 -6.87
CA LYS A 29 -12.42 -0.05 -7.09
C LYS A 29 -10.94 0.28 -7.34
N ASN A 30 -10.04 -0.63 -6.98
CA ASN A 30 -8.59 -0.44 -7.05
C ASN A 30 -7.91 -1.30 -8.13
N SER A 31 -8.64 -2.22 -8.76
CA SER A 31 -8.15 -3.07 -9.86
C SER A 31 -8.98 -2.85 -11.13
N ASN A 32 -8.56 -3.49 -12.22
CA ASN A 32 -9.32 -3.55 -13.47
C ASN A 32 -10.18 -4.82 -13.57
N ASP A 33 -10.40 -5.51 -12.45
CA ASP A 33 -11.22 -6.73 -12.42
C ASP A 33 -12.70 -6.35 -12.47
N ASP A 34 -13.53 -7.27 -12.97
CA ASP A 34 -14.99 -7.15 -12.90
C ASP A 34 -15.56 -8.00 -11.75
N ALA A 35 -16.82 -7.73 -11.41
CA ALA A 35 -17.53 -8.43 -10.34
C ALA A 35 -17.61 -9.96 -10.56
N ALA A 36 -17.69 -10.41 -11.81
CA ALA A 36 -17.79 -11.82 -12.13
C ALA A 36 -16.46 -12.54 -11.86
N ALA A 37 -15.33 -11.91 -12.16
CA ALA A 37 -13.99 -12.43 -11.93
C ALA A 37 -13.69 -12.68 -10.45
N ILE A 38 -14.31 -11.93 -9.54
CA ILE A 38 -14.02 -12.02 -8.10
C ILE A 38 -15.10 -12.75 -7.29
N LYS A 39 -16.19 -13.18 -7.93
CA LYS A 39 -17.42 -13.68 -7.27
C LYS A 39 -17.15 -14.75 -6.20
N ASP A 40 -16.32 -15.75 -6.53
CA ASP A 40 -16.06 -16.88 -5.64
C ASP A 40 -14.77 -16.72 -4.82
N THR A 41 -14.10 -15.57 -4.94
CA THR A 41 -12.86 -15.27 -4.21
C THR A 41 -13.18 -14.80 -2.80
N PRO A 42 -12.63 -15.43 -1.74
CA PRO A 42 -12.77 -14.92 -0.38
C PRO A 42 -11.87 -13.70 -0.19
N PHE A 43 -12.42 -12.60 0.31
CA PHE A 43 -11.70 -11.37 0.63
C PHE A 43 -11.75 -11.12 2.12
N ALA A 44 -10.63 -11.34 2.80
CA ALA A 44 -10.54 -11.42 4.25
C ALA A 44 -9.97 -10.14 4.86
N GLU A 45 -8.80 -9.69 4.39
CA GLU A 45 -8.12 -8.50 4.90
C GLU A 45 -7.72 -7.57 3.76
N PHE A 46 -7.71 -6.25 4.01
CA PHE A 46 -7.10 -5.25 3.14
C PHE A 46 -5.99 -4.54 3.90
N TRP A 47 -4.75 -4.65 3.45
CA TRP A 47 -3.57 -4.20 4.17
C TRP A 47 -3.05 -2.87 3.63
N MET A 48 -2.86 -1.92 4.55
CA MET A 48 -2.32 -0.58 4.29
C MET A 48 -1.09 -0.37 5.17
N GLY A 49 0.08 -0.34 4.53
CA GLY A 49 1.37 -0.22 5.21
C GLY A 49 2.48 -0.82 4.36
N ASP A 50 3.62 -1.08 4.99
CA ASP A 50 4.85 -1.55 4.34
C ASP A 50 5.24 -2.98 4.74
N HIS A 51 4.26 -3.74 5.24
CA HIS A 51 4.49 -5.14 5.62
C HIS A 51 4.96 -5.97 4.41
N PRO A 52 6.04 -6.77 4.54
CA PRO A 52 6.70 -7.44 3.41
C PRO A 52 5.79 -8.40 2.62
N ASN A 53 4.82 -9.04 3.28
CA ASN A 53 3.87 -9.96 2.62
C ASN A 53 2.69 -9.26 1.91
N GLY A 54 2.59 -7.94 1.99
CA GLY A 54 1.51 -7.18 1.34
C GLY A 54 1.82 -5.69 1.36
N PRO A 55 2.94 -5.25 0.73
CA PRO A 55 3.35 -3.87 0.77
C PRO A 55 2.36 -3.02 -0.03
N SER A 56 1.93 -1.90 0.53
CA SER A 56 1.28 -0.84 -0.23
C SER A 56 2.28 -0.24 -1.21
N GLN A 57 1.79 0.12 -2.40
CA GLN A 57 2.60 0.61 -3.50
C GLN A 57 2.10 1.97 -3.98
N VAL A 58 2.98 2.72 -4.64
CA VAL A 58 2.66 3.95 -5.37
C VAL A 58 3.03 3.72 -6.83
N LEU A 59 2.11 4.01 -7.75
CA LEU A 59 2.42 4.04 -9.18
C LEU A 59 3.22 5.31 -9.47
N ILE A 60 4.46 5.15 -9.90
CA ILE A 60 5.33 6.29 -10.20
C ILE A 60 5.04 6.78 -11.61
N ASP A 61 4.55 8.01 -11.68
CA ASP A 61 4.34 8.74 -12.92
C ASP A 61 5.10 10.07 -12.83
N LYS A 62 6.19 10.20 -13.61
CA LYS A 62 7.03 11.41 -13.58
C LYS A 62 6.32 12.63 -14.16
N GLU A 63 5.34 12.41 -15.03
CA GLU A 63 4.54 13.48 -15.63
C GLU A 63 3.46 13.98 -14.66
N ASN A 64 3.16 13.21 -13.61
CA ASN A 64 2.29 13.65 -12.52
C ASN A 64 3.04 14.67 -11.64
N THR A 65 2.85 15.95 -11.94
CA THR A 65 3.51 17.07 -11.25
C THR A 65 3.30 17.08 -9.74
N HIS A 66 2.12 16.68 -9.25
CA HIS A 66 1.88 16.57 -7.82
C HIS A 66 2.75 15.47 -7.21
N LEU A 67 2.73 14.24 -7.76
CA LEU A 67 3.55 13.13 -7.30
C LEU A 67 5.05 13.46 -7.37
N ALA A 68 5.50 14.01 -8.49
CA ALA A 68 6.88 14.45 -8.68
C ALA A 68 7.29 15.47 -7.62
N SER A 69 6.42 16.44 -7.30
CA SER A 69 6.67 17.40 -6.22
C SER A 69 6.74 16.74 -4.85
N VAL A 70 5.91 15.70 -4.58
CA VAL A 70 5.95 14.98 -3.31
C VAL A 70 7.25 14.20 -3.18
N ILE A 71 7.65 13.44 -4.20
CA ILE A 71 8.88 12.62 -4.16
C ILE A 71 10.12 13.52 -4.16
N GLY A 72 10.20 14.48 -5.07
CA GLY A 72 11.25 15.49 -5.13
C GLY A 72 12.64 14.94 -5.43
N ASP A 73 12.72 13.80 -6.12
CA ASP A 73 13.96 13.15 -6.54
C ASP A 73 13.83 12.72 -8.00
N ASN A 74 14.51 13.43 -8.91
CA ASN A 74 14.36 13.21 -10.34
C ASN A 74 14.97 11.89 -10.81
N GLU A 75 16.05 11.43 -10.17
CA GLU A 75 16.68 10.16 -10.53
C GLU A 75 15.74 8.99 -10.19
N PHE A 76 15.13 9.03 -9.01
CA PHE A 76 14.11 8.07 -8.59
C PHE A 76 12.91 8.06 -9.53
N LEU A 77 12.41 9.25 -9.90
CA LEU A 77 11.26 9.41 -10.79
C LEU A 77 11.53 8.84 -12.19
N GLU A 78 12.70 9.14 -12.78
CA GLU A 78 13.09 8.62 -14.09
C GLU A 78 13.28 7.10 -14.05
N LYS A 79 13.96 6.59 -13.01
CA LYS A 79 14.22 5.16 -12.86
C LYS A 79 12.95 4.32 -12.72
N HIS A 80 11.94 4.85 -12.03
CA HIS A 80 10.74 4.12 -11.66
C HIS A 80 9.49 4.50 -12.45
N HIS A 81 9.60 5.40 -13.44
CA HIS A 81 8.45 5.81 -14.25
C HIS A 81 7.69 4.61 -14.85
N GLY A 82 6.37 4.59 -14.66
CA GLY A 82 5.47 3.51 -15.08
C GLY A 82 5.43 2.30 -14.14
N GLN A 83 6.20 2.29 -13.04
CA GLN A 83 6.30 1.17 -12.12
C GLN A 83 5.53 1.42 -10.82
N ALA A 84 4.92 0.37 -10.28
CA ALA A 84 4.41 0.36 -8.91
C ALA A 84 5.55 0.03 -7.94
N VAL A 85 5.94 0.99 -7.10
CA VAL A 85 7.01 0.82 -6.12
C VAL A 85 6.43 0.70 -4.71
N PRO A 86 6.94 -0.19 -3.84
CA PRO A 86 6.50 -0.26 -2.45
C PRO A 86 6.81 1.03 -1.70
N ILE A 87 5.92 1.46 -0.78
CA ILE A 87 6.09 2.71 -0.02
C ILE A 87 7.37 2.73 0.82
N SER A 88 7.88 1.56 1.21
CA SER A 88 9.17 1.44 1.90
C SER A 88 10.36 1.92 1.06
N ALA A 89 10.27 1.89 -0.28
CA ALA A 89 11.30 2.48 -1.13
C ALA A 89 11.36 4.01 -0.97
N LEU A 90 10.22 4.66 -0.75
CA LEU A 90 10.17 6.10 -0.45
C LEU A 90 10.76 6.37 0.94
N PHE A 91 10.46 5.52 1.92
CA PHE A 91 11.05 5.63 3.26
C PHE A 91 12.57 5.52 3.21
N GLN A 92 13.11 4.58 2.42
CA GLN A 92 14.55 4.43 2.22
C GLN A 92 15.17 5.61 1.46
N LEU A 93 14.46 6.18 0.49
CA LEU A 93 14.89 7.35 -0.27
C LEU A 93 15.07 8.57 0.64
N ASN A 94 14.09 8.85 1.51
CA ASN A 94 14.18 9.97 2.44
C ASN A 94 13.36 9.71 3.73
N PRO A 95 13.96 9.07 4.75
CA PRO A 95 13.24 8.65 5.95
C PRO A 95 12.61 9.83 6.71
N ALA A 96 13.37 10.91 6.88
CA ALA A 96 12.91 12.09 7.61
C ALA A 96 11.72 12.77 6.92
N LYS A 97 11.68 12.77 5.58
CA LYS A 97 10.58 13.37 4.81
C LYS A 97 9.28 12.57 4.89
N PHE A 98 9.37 11.24 4.81
CA PHE A 98 8.20 10.38 4.70
C PHE A 98 7.71 9.81 6.04
N LEU A 99 8.60 9.65 7.03
CA LEU A 99 8.25 9.16 8.37
C LEU A 99 8.27 10.28 9.42
N GLY A 100 9.18 11.26 9.27
CA GLY A 100 9.35 12.36 10.21
C GLY A 100 10.42 12.08 11.27
N GLU A 101 11.22 13.09 11.63
CA GLU A 101 12.32 12.94 12.60
C GLU A 101 11.85 12.46 13.98
N LYS A 102 10.75 13.02 14.50
CA LYS A 102 10.18 12.61 15.80
C LYS A 102 9.72 11.16 15.81
N TYR A 103 9.22 10.69 14.67
CA TYR A 103 8.79 9.30 14.53
C TYR A 103 10.01 8.38 14.56
N LEU A 104 11.06 8.73 13.81
CA LEU A 104 12.31 7.97 13.78
C LEU A 104 13.03 7.93 15.14
N THR A 105 12.93 8.98 15.95
CA THR A 105 13.50 8.98 17.31
C THR A 105 12.67 8.19 18.32
N HIS A 106 11.34 8.15 18.17
CA HIS A 106 10.45 7.45 19.09
C HIS A 106 10.30 5.95 18.77
N PHE A 107 10.41 5.59 17.49
CA PHE A 107 10.45 4.21 17.02
C PHE A 107 11.85 3.91 16.43
N PRO A 108 12.91 3.93 17.26
CA PRO A 108 14.25 3.61 16.80
C PRO A 108 14.30 2.12 16.45
N GLU A 109 14.72 1.81 15.23
CA GLU A 109 14.81 0.43 14.79
C GLU A 109 16.17 -0.20 15.16
N GLU A 110 16.14 -1.30 15.91
CA GLU A 110 17.26 -2.23 15.97
C GLU A 110 17.33 -3.03 14.65
N GLY A 111 18.23 -2.63 13.75
CA GLY A 111 18.68 -3.46 12.62
C GLY A 111 17.79 -3.50 11.36
N LYS A 112 16.64 -2.82 11.34
CA LYS A 112 15.91 -2.51 10.10
C LYS A 112 15.91 -0.99 9.93
N LYS A 113 15.88 -0.47 8.71
CA LYS A 113 15.88 0.97 8.47
C LYS A 113 14.58 1.30 7.75
N CYS A 114 13.74 2.12 8.39
CA CYS A 114 12.67 2.90 7.80
C CYS A 114 11.41 2.08 7.48
N GLN A 115 10.74 1.59 8.51
CA GLN A 115 9.44 0.94 8.41
C GLN A 115 8.36 1.60 9.29
N LEU A 116 7.09 1.30 9.00
CA LEU A 116 5.98 1.66 9.88
C LEU A 116 5.92 0.72 11.10
N ALA A 117 5.65 1.29 12.28
CA ALA A 117 5.50 0.60 13.55
C ALA A 117 4.07 0.05 13.71
N TYR A 118 3.24 0.23 12.68
CA TYR A 118 1.87 -0.21 12.63
C TYR A 118 1.53 -0.74 11.23
N LEU A 119 0.53 -1.61 11.18
CA LEU A 119 -0.11 -2.06 9.96
C LEU A 119 -1.60 -1.77 10.09
N PHE A 120 -2.15 -0.98 9.17
CA PHE A 120 -3.58 -0.69 9.16
C PHE A 120 -4.33 -1.70 8.30
N LYS A 121 -5.48 -2.18 8.77
CA LYS A 121 -6.24 -3.23 8.08
C LYS A 121 -7.74 -2.96 8.06
N VAL A 122 -8.41 -3.36 6.98
CA VAL A 122 -9.86 -3.61 6.95
C VAL A 122 -10.09 -5.11 6.95
N LEU A 123 -10.98 -5.60 7.80
CA LEU A 123 -11.34 -7.02 7.87
C LEU A 123 -12.78 -7.22 7.38
N SER A 124 -13.02 -8.31 6.65
CA SER A 124 -14.33 -8.71 6.16
C SER A 124 -14.57 -10.18 6.48
N VAL A 125 -15.13 -10.41 7.66
CA VAL A 125 -15.21 -11.73 8.30
C VAL A 125 -16.51 -12.44 7.91
N ARG A 126 -16.41 -13.70 7.46
CA ARG A 126 -17.56 -14.60 7.19
C ARG A 126 -17.71 -15.66 8.27
N THR A 127 -16.60 -16.26 8.69
CA THR A 127 -16.57 -17.33 9.69
C THR A 127 -15.67 -16.91 10.85
N ALA A 128 -16.14 -17.15 12.08
CA ALA A 128 -15.37 -17.01 13.30
C ALA A 128 -14.92 -18.40 13.78
#